data_AF-A0A2M8QJX7-F1
#
_entry.id   AF-A0A2M8QJX7-F1
#
_cell.length_a   1.000
_cell.length_b   1.000
_cell.length_c   1.000
_cell.angle_alpha   90.00
_cell.angle_beta   90.00
_cell.angle_gamma   90.00
#
_symmetry.space_group_name_H-M   'P 1'
#
loop_
_entity.id
_entity.type
_entity.pdbx_description
1 polymer ?
#
loop_
_entity_poly.entity_id
_entity_poly.type
_entity_poly.pdbx_seq_one_letter_code
_entity_poly.pdbx_strand_id
1 'polypeptide(L)' 'MDLNQLYFEHQILLMNAADAISEPARRKHLSAAGIVGGQIFDLLSSKNAGASVGWLPWIDQPRLAAHLVGSA' A
#
# COMPACT_ATOMS: atom_id res chain seq x y z
N MET A 1 -4.48 7.99 -14.31
CA MET A 1 -5.14 7.70 -13.03
C MET A 1 -4.96 8.90 -12.12
N ASP A 2 -6.00 9.33 -11.40
CA ASP A 2 -5.93 10.48 -10.49
C ASP A 2 -5.52 10.07 -9.07
N LEU A 3 -4.74 10.91 -8.40
CA LEU A 3 -4.25 10.64 -7.05
C LEU A 3 -5.41 10.60 -6.03
N ASN A 4 -6.41 11.46 -6.16
CA ASN A 4 -7.56 11.46 -5.24
C ASN A 4 -8.38 10.19 -5.37
N GLN A 5 -8.52 9.66 -6.60
CA GLN A 5 -9.20 8.40 -6.83
C GLN A 5 -8.48 7.23 -6.15
N LEU A 6 -7.15 7.17 -6.27
CA LEU A 6 -6.33 6.17 -5.58
C LEU A 6 -6.48 6.27 -4.05
N TYR A 7 -6.46 7.49 -3.51
CA TYR A 7 -6.69 7.70 -2.07
C TYR A 7 -8.07 7.21 -1.63
N PHE A 8 -9.12 7.55 -2.38
CA PHE A 8 -10.48 7.14 -2.07
C PHE A 8 -10.60 5.61 -2.07
N GLU A 9 -10.11 4.95 -3.13
CA GLU A 9 -10.13 3.49 -3.24
C GLU A 9 -9.36 2.82 -2.10
N HIS A 10 -8.16 3.32 -1.78
CA HIS A 10 -7.37 2.84 -0.65
C HIS A 10 -8.13 2.92 0.67
N GLN A 11 -8.78 4.06 0.97
CA GLN A 11 -9.54 4.23 2.20
C GLN A 11 -10.76 3.30 2.28
N ILE A 12 -11.50 3.14 1.17
CA ILE A 12 -12.63 2.20 1.12
C ILE A 12 -12.17 0.77 1.40
N LEU A 13 -11.03 0.36 0.86
CA LEU A 13 -10.48 -0.98 1.12
C LEU A 13 -10.08 -1.16 2.59
N LEU A 14 -9.52 -0.14 3.24
CA LEU A 14 -9.21 -0.18 4.68
C LEU A 14 -10.48 -0.22 5.54
N MET A 15 -11.52 0.56 5.19
CA MET A 15 -12.80 0.52 5.88
C MET A 15 -13.45 -0.87 5.76
N ASN A 16 -13.48 -1.44 4.56
CA ASN A 16 -13.99 -2.80 4.34
C ASN A 16 -13.17 -3.86 5.10
N ALA A 17 -11.86 -3.67 5.25
CA ALA A 17 -11.03 -4.54 6.07
C ALA A 17 -11.41 -4.43 7.56
N ALA A 18 -11.64 -3.23 8.06
CA ALA A 18 -12.06 -2.99 9.44
C ALA A 18 -13.44 -3.60 9.74
N ASP A 19 -14.37 -3.52 8.79
CA ASP A 19 -15.74 -4.04 8.91
C ASP A 19 -15.85 -5.54 8.59
N ALA A 20 -14.77 -6.18 8.14
CA ALA A 20 -14.80 -7.59 7.74
C ALA A 20 -15.01 -8.52 8.94
N ILE A 21 -16.10 -9.28 8.90
CA ILE A 21 -16.48 -10.26 9.95
C ILE A 21 -15.49 -11.44 10.02
N SER A 22 -14.86 -11.80 8.90
CA SER A 22 -13.97 -12.96 8.81
C SER A 22 -12.53 -12.57 8.49
N GLU A 23 -11.60 -13.32 9.07
CA GLU A 23 -10.17 -13.15 8.82
C GLU A 23 -9.78 -13.22 7.33
N PRO A 24 -10.30 -14.18 6.53
CA PRO A 24 -9.97 -14.24 5.11
C PRO A 24 -10.48 -13.02 4.34
N ALA A 25 -11.68 -12.51 4.67
CA ALA A 25 -12.22 -11.31 4.05
C ALA A 25 -11.37 -10.08 4.42
N ARG A 26 -11.01 -9.92 5.70
CA ARG A 26 -10.12 -8.85 6.16
C ARG A 26 -8.80 -8.86 5.40
N ARG A 27 -8.12 -10.01 5.33
CA ARG A 27 -6.85 -10.14 4.60
C ARG A 27 -6.98 -9.83 3.11
N LYS A 28 -8.08 -10.23 2.48
CA LYS A 28 -8.36 -9.89 1.07
C LYS A 28 -8.42 -8.37 0.89
N HIS A 29 -9.15 -7.66 1.74
CA HIS A 29 -9.26 -6.20 1.67
C HIS A 29 -7.94 -5.49 1.97
N LEU A 30 -7.18 -5.96 2.97
CA LEU A 30 -5.83 -5.42 3.28
C LEU A 30 -4.85 -5.65 2.13
N SER A 31 -4.86 -6.83 1.52
CA SER A 31 -4.00 -7.12 0.36
C SER A 31 -4.34 -6.21 -0.82
N ALA A 32 -5.62 -5.98 -1.10
CA ALA A 32 -6.06 -5.03 -2.12
C ALA A 32 -5.64 -3.60 -1.78
N ALA A 33 -5.79 -3.15 -0.52
CA ALA A 33 -5.36 -1.83 -0.08
C ALA A 33 -3.85 -1.64 -0.29
N GLY A 34 -3.05 -2.66 0.01
CA GLY A 34 -1.61 -2.64 -0.22
C GLY A 34 -1.21 -2.49 -1.70
N ILE A 35 -1.97 -3.06 -2.64
CA ILE A 35 -1.75 -2.87 -4.08
C ILE A 35 -1.98 -1.41 -4.47
N VAL A 36 -3.09 -0.83 -4.02
CA VAL A 36 -3.43 0.59 -4.28
C VAL A 36 -2.40 1.52 -3.62
N GLY A 37 -1.94 1.18 -2.41
CA GLY A 37 -0.85 1.89 -1.74
C GLY A 37 0.44 1.91 -2.57
N GLY A 38 0.84 0.77 -3.14
CA GLY A 38 1.96 0.70 -4.09
C GLY A 38 1.79 1.63 -5.30
N GLN A 39 0.58 1.69 -5.87
CA GLN A 39 0.27 2.60 -6.98
C GLN A 39 0.37 4.09 -6.57
N ILE A 40 -0.04 4.44 -5.34
CA ILE A 40 0.14 5.80 -4.78
C ILE A 40 1.63 6.12 -4.66
N PHE A 41 2.42 5.19 -4.11
CA PHE A 41 3.86 5.35 -3.97
C PHE A 41 4.54 5.61 -5.32
N ASP A 42 4.26 4.78 -6.32
CA ASP A 42 4.83 4.89 -7.66
C ASP A 42 4.43 6.21 -8.33
N LEU A 43 3.16 6.62 -8.19
CA LEU A 43 2.68 7.87 -8.75
C LEU A 43 3.35 9.09 -8.11
N LEU A 44 3.48 9.13 -6.79
CA LEU A 44 4.18 10.21 -6.08
C LEU A 44 5.66 10.26 -6.47
N SER A 45 6.31 9.10 -6.51
CA SER A 45 7.72 8.96 -6.91
C SER A 45 7.94 9.45 -8.34
N SER A 46 7.07 9.10 -9.29
CA SER A 46 7.15 9.55 -10.68
C SER A 46 7.04 11.07 -10.86
N LYS A 47 6.48 11.76 -9.86
CA LYS A 47 6.30 13.21 -9.83
C LYS A 47 7.35 13.94 -8.98
N ASN A 48 8.37 13.23 -8.49
CA ASN A 48 9.31 13.72 -7.48
C ASN A 48 8.62 14.31 -6.23
N ALA A 49 7.41 13.83 -5.93
CA ALA A 49 6.69 14.18 -4.71
C ALA A 49 7.11 13.25 -3.57
N GLY A 50 6.93 13.69 -2.33
CA GLY A 50 7.25 12.88 -1.16
C GLY A 50 6.42 11.60 -1.10
N ALA A 51 7.04 10.47 -1.46
CA ALA A 51 6.45 9.14 -1.35
C ALA A 51 6.91 8.49 -0.04
N SER A 52 5.97 8.21 0.86
CA SER A 52 6.26 7.53 2.14
C SER A 52 6.32 6.01 1.95
N VAL A 53 7.27 5.34 2.61
CA VAL A 53 7.35 3.87 2.68
C VAL A 53 6.09 3.24 3.29
N GLY A 54 5.30 4.00 4.05
CA GLY A 54 4.02 3.54 4.61
C GLY A 54 2.95 3.19 3.56
N TRP A 55 3.15 3.60 2.31
CA TRP A 55 2.32 3.22 1.18
C TRP A 55 2.61 1.82 0.65
N LEU A 56 3.82 1.30 0.89
CA LEU A 56 4.19 -0.01 0.37
C LEU A 56 3.41 -1.09 1.12
N PRO A 57 2.92 -2.12 0.40
CA PRO A 57 2.19 -3.22 1.02
C PRO A 57 3.03 -3.85 2.12
N TRP A 58 2.37 -4.20 3.23
CA TRP A 58 2.96 -4.89 4.39
C TRP A 58 3.23 -6.36 4.08
N ILE A 59 3.83 -6.63 2.92
CA ILE A 59 4.28 -7.97 2.58
C ILE A 59 5.32 -8.34 3.65
N ASP A 60 5.15 -9.51 4.25
CA ASP A 60 6.11 -10.10 5.19
C ASP A 60 7.54 -9.79 4.75
N GLN A 61 8.31 -9.25 5.69
CA GLN A 61 9.66 -8.71 5.49
C GLN A 61 10.66 -9.85 5.27
N PRO A 62 11.01 -10.18 4.01
CA PRO A 62 12.44 -10.35 3.73
C PRO A 62 12.98 -9.37 2.70
N ARG A 63 12.14 -8.86 1.79
CA ARG A 63 12.62 -8.12 0.61
C ARG A 63 12.97 -6.66 0.87
N LEU A 64 12.33 -6.01 1.84
CA LEU A 64 12.65 -4.61 2.17
C LEU A 64 14.04 -4.47 2.83
N ALA A 65 14.50 -5.51 3.54
CA ALA A 65 15.83 -5.55 4.15
C ALA A 65 16.96 -5.63 3.09
N ALA A 66 16.71 -6.28 1.95
CA ALA A 66 17.71 -6.42 0.89
C ALA A 66 18.03 -5.09 0.18
N HIS A 67 17.07 -4.17 0.09
CA HIS A 67 17.30 -2.85 -0.51
C HIS A 67 18.00 -1.85 0.41
N LEU A 68 17.90 -2.02 1.74
CA LEU A 68 18.55 -1.14 2.71
C LEU A 68 19.98 -1.57 3.08
N VAL A 69 20.38 -2.81 2.78
CA VAL A 69 21.74 -3.33 3.06
C VAL A 69 22.71 -3.09 1.89
N GLY A 70 22.22 -2.66 0.72
CA GLY A 70 23.02 -2.48 -0.50
C GLY A 70 23.55 -1.06 -0.76
N SER A 71 23.50 -0.15 0.22
CA SER A 71 24.10 1.18 0.12
C SER A 71 25.15 1.35 1.22
N ALA A 72 26.29 0.68 1.03
CA ALA A 72 27.53 0.92 1.75
C ALA A 72 28.49 1.68 0.82
#